data_AF-A0A7V9BDL0-F1
#
_entry.id   AF-A0A7V9BDL0-F1
#
_cell.length_a   1.000
_cell.length_b   1.000
_cell.length_c   1.000
_cell.angle_alpha   90.00
_cell.angle_beta   90.00
_cell.angle_gamma   90.00
#
_symmetry.space_group_name_H-M   'P 1'
#
loop_
_entity.id
_entity.type
_entity.pdbx_description
1 polymer ?
#
loop_
_entity_poly.entity_id
_entity_poly.type
_entity_poly.pdbx_seq_one_letter_code
_entity_poly.pdbx_strand_id
1 'polypeptide(L)'
;MSDPEFDPGPIFEVLDRHGVNFVVIGGLAGVAHGSAYNTEDVDVAYERSQENLSRLAGALVELGATLRGAPPGLPFQLDAQTLGAGMNFTFDTRYG
;
A
#
# COMPACT_ATOMS: atom_id res chain seq x y z
N MET A 1 -15.70 1.41 18.49
CA MET A 1 -14.61 0.52 18.03
C MET A 1 -13.41 1.42 17.86
N SER A 2 -12.31 1.16 18.56
CA SER A 2 -11.08 1.93 18.39
C SER A 2 -10.59 1.75 16.96
N ASP A 3 -10.12 2.82 16.32
CA ASP A 3 -9.42 2.71 15.05
C ASP A 3 -8.24 1.74 15.22
N PRO A 4 -7.96 0.87 14.23
CA PRO A 4 -6.81 -0.01 14.30
C PRO A 4 -5.54 0.84 14.50
N GLU A 5 -4.72 0.46 15.46
CA GLU A 5 -3.41 1.09 15.67
C GLU A 5 -2.57 0.88 14.41
N PHE A 6 -1.93 1.96 13.93
CA PHE A 6 -1.07 1.90 12.76
C PHE A 6 0.10 0.95 13.00
N ASP A 7 0.21 -0.09 12.18
CA ASP A 7 1.27 -1.10 12.25
C ASP A 7 1.87 -1.32 10.85
N PRO A 8 2.95 -0.61 10.48
CA PRO A 8 3.52 -0.69 9.14
C PRO A 8 4.32 -1.99 8.89
N GLY A 9 4.68 -2.74 9.94
CA GLY A 9 5.52 -3.93 9.83
C GLY A 9 4.91 -5.00 8.90
N PRO A 10 3.68 -5.47 9.19
CA PRO A 10 2.98 -6.44 8.35
C PRO A 10 2.80 -5.98 6.89
N ILE A 11 2.66 -4.67 6.62
CA ILE A 11 2.55 -4.15 5.26
C ILE A 11 3.84 -4.42 4.48
N PHE A 12 5.00 -4.07 5.05
CA PHE A 12 6.28 -4.32 4.39
C PHE A 12 6.60 -5.82 4.27
N GLU A 13 6.26 -6.63 5.27
CA GLU A 13 6.44 -8.09 5.21
C GLU A 13 5.63 -8.74 4.08
N VAL A 14 4.40 -8.27 3.83
CA VAL A 14 3.57 -8.78 2.73
C VAL A 14 4.16 -8.32 1.39
N LEU A 15 4.54 -7.05 1.25
CA LEU A 15 5.14 -6.54 0.01
C LEU A 15 6.45 -7.28 -0.34
N ASP A 16 7.31 -7.52 0.65
CA ASP A 16 8.57 -8.27 0.48
C ASP A 16 8.31 -9.74 0.12
N ARG A 17 7.37 -10.41 0.82
CA ARG A 17 7.01 -11.81 0.55
C ARG A 17 6.45 -12.02 -0.86
N HIS A 18 5.71 -11.05 -1.40
CA HIS A 18 5.23 -11.06 -2.79
C HIS A 18 6.32 -10.68 -3.80
N GLY A 19 7.50 -10.26 -3.34
CA GLY A 19 8.62 -9.85 -4.20
C GLY A 19 8.33 -8.55 -4.95
N VAL A 20 7.57 -7.63 -4.34
CA VAL A 20 7.29 -6.33 -4.94
C VAL A 20 8.57 -5.49 -4.97
N ASN A 21 8.89 -4.95 -6.14
CA ASN A 21 9.95 -3.96 -6.32
C ASN A 21 9.38 -2.58 -5.99
N PHE A 22 9.74 -2.07 -4.81
CA PHE A 22 9.31 -0.75 -4.34
C PHE A 22 10.41 -0.06 -3.52
N VAL A 23 10.22 1.25 -3.32
CA VAL A 23 11.02 2.09 -2.44
C VAL A 23 10.05 2.79 -1.49
N VAL A 24 10.35 2.75 -0.19
CA VAL A 24 9.61 3.51 0.81
C VAL A 24 9.89 4.99 0.60
N ILE A 25 8.84 5.80 0.54
CA ILE A 25 8.93 7.25 0.41
C ILE A 25 8.13 7.91 1.56
N GLY A 26 7.93 9.22 1.49
CA GLY A 26 7.03 9.92 2.41
C GLY A 26 7.53 9.97 3.85
N GLY A 27 6.58 10.02 4.79
CA GLY A 27 6.85 10.24 6.21
C GLY A 27 7.74 9.16 6.82
N LEU A 28 7.43 7.88 6.55
CA LEU A 28 8.20 6.76 7.10
C LEU A 28 9.64 6.71 6.60
N ALA A 29 9.89 7.06 5.33
CA ALA A 29 11.25 7.21 4.84
C ALA A 29 12.00 8.32 5.60
N GLY A 30 11.33 9.44 5.89
CA GLY A 30 11.87 10.51 6.74
C GLY A 30 12.19 10.03 8.15
N VAL A 31 11.28 9.29 8.80
CA VAL A 31 11.47 8.71 10.13
C VAL A 31 12.66 7.75 10.16
N ALA A 32 12.78 6.88 9.15
CA ALA A 32 13.92 5.98 9.01
C ALA A 32 15.27 6.72 8.90
N HIS A 33 15.25 7.97 8.41
CA HIS A 33 16.41 8.87 8.36
C HIS A 33 16.53 9.83 9.56
N GLY A 34 15.76 9.60 10.63
CA GLY A 34 15.86 10.36 11.89
C GLY A 34 15.00 11.62 11.96
N SER A 35 14.04 11.79 11.05
CA SER A 35 13.04 12.85 11.15
C SER A 35 12.14 12.64 12.39
N ALA A 36 11.76 13.73 13.04
CA ALA A 36 10.78 13.73 14.14
C ALA A 36 9.33 13.93 13.64
N TYR A 37 9.10 13.82 12.32
CA TYR A 37 7.76 13.95 11.74
C TYR A 37 6.91 12.71 12.04
N ASN A 38 5.71 12.92 12.57
CA ASN A 38 4.75 11.85 12.82
C ASN A 38 3.92 11.56 11.56
N THR A 39 3.72 10.28 11.26
CA THR A 39 2.94 9.75 10.13
C THR A 39 2.28 8.45 10.59
N GLU A 40 1.11 8.17 10.04
CA GLU A 40 0.33 6.95 10.33
C GLU A 40 -0.06 6.25 9.01
N ASP A 41 0.78 6.40 7.98
CA ASP A 41 0.59 5.80 6.67
C ASP A 41 1.90 5.29 6.06
N VAL A 42 1.76 4.37 5.10
CA VAL A 42 2.87 3.82 4.31
C VAL A 42 2.76 4.35 2.89
N ASP A 43 3.76 5.13 2.48
CA ASP A 43 3.93 5.53 1.09
C ASP A 43 5.05 4.73 0.42
N VAL A 44 4.75 4.19 -0.77
CA VAL A 44 5.74 3.48 -1.60
C VAL A 44 5.70 3.97 -3.04
N ALA A 45 6.88 4.18 -3.62
CA ALA A 45 7.05 4.24 -5.07
C ALA A 45 7.38 2.84 -5.58
N TYR A 46 6.75 2.39 -6.66
CA TYR A 46 6.91 1.02 -7.16
C TYR A 46 7.29 1.00 -8.64
N GLU A 47 8.03 -0.03 -9.05
CA GLU A 47 8.33 -0.28 -10.45
C GLU A 47 7.04 -0.58 -11.23
N ARG A 48 6.85 0.01 -12.42
CA ARG A 48 5.59 -0.12 -13.19
C ARG A 48 5.60 -1.22 -14.26
N SER A 49 6.53 -2.18 -14.19
CA SER A 49 6.47 -3.34 -15.08
C SER A 49 5.23 -4.18 -14.77
N GLN A 50 4.66 -4.82 -15.80
CA GLN A 50 3.45 -5.63 -15.66
C GLN A 50 3.62 -6.76 -14.62
N GLU A 51 4.82 -7.32 -14.52
CA GLU A 51 5.18 -8.33 -13.54
C GLU A 51 5.09 -7.76 -12.11
N ASN A 52 5.71 -6.60 -11.86
CA ASN A 52 5.67 -5.99 -10.54
C ASN A 52 4.26 -5.53 -10.14
N LEU A 53 3.47 -5.03 -11.08
CA LEU A 53 2.07 -4.67 -10.83
C LEU A 53 1.21 -5.88 -10.44
N SER A 54 1.50 -7.05 -11.01
CA SER A 54 0.84 -8.30 -10.62
C SER A 54 1.19 -8.72 -9.19
N ARG A 55 2.46 -8.58 -8.79
CA ARG A 55 2.91 -8.84 -7.41
C ARG A 55 2.29 -7.85 -6.44
N LEU A 56 2.28 -6.56 -6.77
CA LEU A 56 1.67 -5.50 -5.97
C LEU A 56 0.16 -5.73 -5.78
N ALA A 57 -0.56 -6.11 -6.84
CA ALA A 57 -1.97 -6.45 -6.73
C ALA A 57 -2.20 -7.62 -5.78
N GLY A 58 -1.39 -8.69 -5.88
CA GLY A 58 -1.46 -9.83 -4.97
C GLY A 58 -1.24 -9.44 -3.51
N ALA A 59 -0.22 -8.63 -3.24
CA ALA A 59 0.10 -8.12 -1.91
C ALA A 59 -1.04 -7.28 -1.33
N LEU A 60 -1.59 -6.33 -2.11
CA LEU A 60 -2.69 -5.48 -1.67
C LEU A 60 -3.98 -6.27 -1.42
N VAL A 61 -4.27 -7.30 -2.23
CA VAL A 61 -5.40 -8.21 -1.99
C VAL A 61 -5.22 -8.96 -0.67
N GLU A 62 -4.02 -9.48 -0.38
CA GLU A 62 -3.74 -10.17 0.89
C GLU A 62 -3.90 -9.24 2.10
N LEU A 63 -3.43 -7.99 2.00
CA LEU A 63 -3.62 -6.96 3.02
C LEU A 63 -5.11 -6.61 3.24
N GLY A 64 -5.98 -6.96 2.29
CA GLY A 64 -7.39 -6.58 2.31
C GLY A 64 -7.60 -5.11 1.93
N ALA A 65 -6.76 -4.58 1.05
CA ALA A 65 -6.80 -3.20 0.62
C ALA A 65 -8.13 -2.84 -0.05
N THR A 66 -8.69 -1.69 0.33
CA THR A 66 -9.86 -1.08 -0.31
C THR A 66 -9.55 0.38 -0.64
N LEU A 67 -10.19 0.94 -1.68
CA LEU A 67 -9.95 2.35 -2.03
C LEU A 67 -10.40 3.27 -0.90
N ARG A 68 -9.50 4.12 -0.42
CA ARG A 68 -9.79 5.09 0.64
C ARG A 68 -10.88 6.06 0.19
N GLY A 69 -11.92 6.20 1.01
CA GLY A 69 -13.04 7.10 0.74
C GLY A 69 -14.00 6.66 -0.37
N ALA A 70 -13.87 5.45 -0.92
CA ALA A 70 -14.80 4.93 -1.90
C ALA A 70 -16.15 4.54 -1.26
N PRO A 71 -17.28 4.65 -1.99
CA PRO A 71 -18.58 4.21 -1.49
C PRO A 71 -18.60 2.71 -1.16
N PRO A 72 -19.35 2.28 -0.12
CA PRO A 72 -19.55 0.86 0.15
C PRO A 72 -20.13 0.13 -1.06
N GLY A 73 -19.54 -1.02 -1.40
CA GLY A 73 -20.02 -1.86 -2.51
C GLY A 73 -19.58 -1.42 -3.91
N LEU A 74 -18.67 -0.44 -4.03
CA LEU A 74 -18.01 -0.15 -5.31
C LEU A 74 -17.30 -1.44 -5.79
N PRO A 75 -17.57 -1.94 -7.00
CA PRO A 75 -16.94 -3.15 -7.53
C PRO A 75 -15.54 -2.82 -8.06
N PHE A 76 -14.67 -2.35 -7.17
CA PHE A 76 -13.28 -2.05 -7.51
C PHE A 76 -12.52 -3.35 -7.76
N GLN A 77 -11.90 -3.46 -8.93
CA GLN A 77 -11.05 -4.58 -9.29
C GLN A 77 -9.60 -4.22 -8.98
N LEU A 78 -9.04 -4.85 -7.97
CA LEU A 78 -7.65 -4.64 -7.58
C LEU A 78 -6.76 -5.64 -8.33
N ASP A 79 -6.38 -5.25 -9.55
CA ASP A 79 -5.52 -6.05 -10.43
C ASP A 79 -4.43 -5.20 -11.09
N ALA A 80 -3.48 -5.88 -11.74
CA ALA A 80 -2.36 -5.23 -12.39
C ALA A 80 -2.78 -4.27 -13.51
N GLN A 81 -3.87 -4.58 -14.22
CA GLN A 81 -4.39 -3.73 -15.29
C GLN A 81 -4.91 -2.40 -14.73
N THR A 82 -5.70 -2.47 -13.65
CA THR A 82 -6.25 -1.31 -12.95
C THR A 82 -5.14 -0.46 -12.36
N LEU A 83 -4.16 -1.08 -11.68
CA LEU A 83 -2.99 -0.37 -11.16
C LEU A 83 -2.16 0.27 -12.28
N GLY A 84 -1.98 -0.41 -13.41
CA GLY A 84 -1.25 0.11 -14.57
C GLY A 84 -1.94 1.30 -15.25
N ALA A 85 -3.27 1.33 -15.23
CA ALA A 85 -4.08 2.42 -15.77
C ALA A 85 -4.10 3.66 -14.86
N GLY A 86 -3.78 3.50 -13.57
CA GLY A 86 -3.63 4.60 -12.62
C GLY A 86 -2.18 5.02 -12.40
N MET A 87 -2.00 6.07 -11.59
CA MET A 87 -0.68 6.51 -11.15
C MET A 87 -0.57 6.50 -9.63
N ASN A 88 -1.49 7.20 -8.95
CA ASN A 88 -1.51 7.29 -7.50
C ASN A 88 -2.79 6.65 -6.97
N PHE A 89 -2.63 5.76 -6.00
CA PHE A 89 -3.72 5.11 -5.29
C PHE A 89 -3.51 5.32 -3.80
N THR A 90 -4.61 5.49 -3.08
CA THR A 90 -4.63 5.48 -1.63
C THR A 90 -5.60 4.41 -1.19
N PHE A 91 -5.10 3.49 -0.37
CA PHE A 91 -5.86 2.35 0.12
C PHE A 91 -5.97 2.41 1.64
N ASP A 92 -7.06 1.87 2.16
CA ASP A 92 -7.19 1.49 3.57
C ASP A 92 -6.93 -0.01 3.67
N THR A 93 -6.10 -0.42 4.62
CA THR A 93 -5.87 -1.82 4.97
C THR A 93 -6.25 -2.08 6.43
N ARG A 94 -6.14 -3.34 6.87
CA ARG A 94 -6.34 -3.69 8.28
C ARG A 94 -5.24 -3.18 9.23
N TYR A 95 -4.16 -2.63 8.69
CA TYR A 95 -2.98 -2.17 9.43
C TYR A 95 -2.74 -0.64 9.33
N GLY A 96 -3.61 0.08 8.62
CA GLY A 96 -3.43 1.47 8.19
C GLY A 96 -3.80 1.69 6.73
#